data_AF-A0A2E2UKV5-F1
#
_entry.id   AF-A0A2E2UKV5-F1
#
_cell.length_a   1.000
_cell.length_b   1.000
_cell.length_c   1.000
_cell.angle_alpha   90.00
_cell.angle_beta   90.00
_cell.angle_gamma   90.00
#
_symmetry.space_group_name_H-M   'P 1'
#
loop_
_entity.id
_entity.type
_entity.pdbx_description
1 polymer ?
#
loop_
_entity_poly.entity_id
_entity_poly.type
_entity_poly.pdbx_seq_one_letter_code
_entity_poly.pdbx_strand_id
1 'polypeptide(L)'
;MCRRISLATYLVFAGWFSVSMATGNPLEISVQVQEQVLADETFPVFVTANALVSVELEYGDDIKKVTAHDSRTLFSGQPGLQNLTVTARDNAGNTVIEIREINAIRAQKVEIHVADSIYRGDPYVIRLSWEGLGDQDAWVEAVQILAGDQELPVFVSGTSGYAFGSIDLVSDNRVISFTGRIVDEFREERTVEKTVRILEYAHPVLNLEFGSGNLNSLDLKERVIEESRLRKDYGDGRIDRLWQSSFRVPVIGPITGAFGQGRRYPGLPEIYPHSGVDIAAKTGTEILATNSGVVVETGFFSIRGGVVVIDHGAGLSSIYCHQSRMLVETGDWVNRGQVIGYVGSTGLSTGPHLHWEVRLRGVPMNPFRWLELDVEH
;
A
#
# COMPACT_ATOMS: atom_id res chain seq x y z
N MET A 1 -23.85 -13.76 20.50
CA MET A 1 -23.46 -12.39 20.86
C MET A 1 -23.49 -11.56 19.59
N CYS A 2 -24.63 -10.92 19.31
CA CYS A 2 -24.86 -10.18 18.08
C CYS A 2 -24.41 -8.74 18.30
N ARG A 3 -23.26 -8.33 17.73
CA ARG A 3 -22.80 -6.93 17.78
C ARG A 3 -23.48 -6.15 16.65
N ARG A 4 -24.41 -5.28 17.03
CA ARG A 4 -25.01 -4.25 16.19
C ARG A 4 -23.90 -3.34 15.64
N ILE A 5 -23.80 -3.25 14.33
CA ILE A 5 -23.08 -2.19 13.63
C ILE A 5 -23.97 -0.95 13.71
N SER A 6 -23.52 0.05 14.47
CA SER A 6 -24.16 1.36 14.52
C SER A 6 -23.81 2.10 13.25
N LEU A 7 -24.76 2.24 12.32
CA LEU A 7 -24.71 3.31 11.32
C LEU A 7 -24.81 4.64 12.06
N ALA A 8 -23.67 5.28 12.29
CA ALA A 8 -23.64 6.66 12.68
C ALA A 8 -23.59 7.49 11.39
N THR A 9 -24.75 8.02 11.00
CA THR A 9 -24.87 9.14 10.07
C THR A 9 -24.14 10.31 10.69
N TYR A 10 -22.85 10.49 10.38
CA TYR A 10 -22.09 11.63 10.83
C TYR A 10 -22.41 12.81 9.92
N LEU A 11 -23.23 13.73 10.44
CA LEU A 11 -23.29 15.10 9.93
C LEU A 11 -21.85 15.64 9.91
N VAL A 12 -21.38 15.97 8.72
CA VAL A 12 -20.27 16.91 8.54
C VAL A 12 -20.60 18.12 9.42
N PHE A 13 -19.72 18.46 10.36
CA PHE A 13 -19.76 19.75 11.05
C PHE A 13 -19.38 20.82 10.02
N ALA A 14 -20.28 21.08 9.09
CA ALA A 14 -20.29 22.32 8.32
C ALA A 14 -20.50 23.42 9.35
N GLY A 15 -19.55 24.35 9.45
CA GLY A 15 -19.71 25.57 10.22
C GLY A 15 -20.86 26.36 9.61
N TRP A 16 -22.09 26.08 10.03
CA TRP A 16 -23.23 26.90 9.68
C TRP A 16 -23.15 28.17 10.54
N PHE A 17 -22.68 29.26 9.97
CA PHE A 17 -22.65 30.55 10.66
C PHE A 17 -23.98 31.29 10.44
N SER A 18 -24.45 31.99 11.47
CA SER A 18 -25.66 32.82 11.43
C SER A 18 -25.27 34.22 11.88
N VAL A 19 -25.70 35.25 11.15
CA VAL A 19 -25.47 36.65 11.50
C VAL A 19 -26.82 37.27 11.84
N SER A 20 -26.90 37.97 12.98
CA SER A 20 -28.02 38.84 13.36
C SER A 20 -27.49 40.26 13.49
N MET A 21 -28.25 41.24 13.00
CA MET A 21 -27.98 42.65 13.25
C MET A 21 -29.17 43.26 13.99
N ALA A 22 -28.93 43.90 15.13
CA ALA A 22 -29.98 44.49 15.97
C ALA A 22 -29.74 45.98 16.23
N THR A 23 -30.68 46.83 15.80
CA THR A 23 -31.19 48.01 16.55
C THR A 23 -32.58 48.38 16.01
N GLY A 24 -33.65 48.18 16.80
CA GLY A 24 -35.01 48.69 16.52
C GLY A 24 -35.80 47.96 15.43
N ASN A 25 -36.10 46.67 15.64
CA ASN A 25 -36.76 45.77 14.69
C ASN A 25 -36.17 45.75 13.25
N PRO A 26 -34.83 45.64 13.08
CA PRO A 26 -34.21 45.57 11.77
C PRO A 26 -34.47 44.21 11.11
N LEU A 27 -34.41 44.21 9.78
CA LEU A 27 -34.37 43.01 8.97
C LEU A 27 -33.20 42.11 9.42
N GLU A 28 -33.50 40.89 9.88
CA GLU A 28 -32.48 39.87 10.16
C GLU A 28 -32.51 38.81 9.07
N ILE A 29 -31.33 38.48 8.54
CA ILE A 29 -31.14 37.42 7.57
C ILE A 29 -30.06 36.48 8.09
N SER A 30 -30.25 35.18 7.90
CA SER A 30 -29.23 34.17 8.18
C SER A 30 -28.95 33.40 6.90
N VAL A 31 -27.69 33.43 6.46
CA VAL A 31 -27.21 32.71 5.29
C VAL A 31 -26.43 31.49 5.73
N GLN A 32 -26.82 30.35 5.20
CA GLN A 32 -26.34 29.04 5.55
C GLN A 32 -25.76 28.39 4.28
N VAL A 33 -24.44 28.30 4.20
CA VAL A 33 -23.69 27.80 3.03
C VAL A 33 -22.37 27.16 3.47
N GLN A 34 -21.83 26.24 2.67
CA GLN A 34 -20.49 25.69 2.85
C GLN A 34 -19.45 26.64 2.24
N GLU A 35 -18.39 26.95 2.99
CA GLU A 35 -17.27 27.80 2.51
C GLU A 35 -16.37 27.09 1.49
N GLN A 36 -16.50 25.76 1.36
CA GLN A 36 -15.84 24.98 0.32
C GLN A 36 -16.82 23.96 -0.26
N VAL A 37 -16.84 23.84 -1.59
CA VAL A 37 -17.80 23.02 -2.36
C VAL A 37 -17.11 22.30 -3.50
N LEU A 38 -17.76 21.30 -4.11
CA LEU A 38 -17.22 20.65 -5.32
C LEU A 38 -17.46 21.53 -6.55
N ALA A 39 -16.40 21.74 -7.33
CA ALA A 39 -16.49 22.41 -8.62
C ALA A 39 -17.28 21.56 -9.61
N ASP A 40 -18.06 22.24 -10.46
CA ASP A 40 -18.97 21.66 -11.44
C ASP A 40 -20.13 20.81 -10.85
N GLU A 41 -20.25 20.74 -9.52
CA GLU A 41 -21.39 20.14 -8.80
C GLU A 41 -22.30 21.19 -8.16
N THR A 42 -23.54 20.82 -7.88
CA THR A 42 -24.51 21.73 -7.26
C THR A 42 -24.41 21.71 -5.73
N PHE A 43 -24.34 22.88 -5.11
CA PHE A 43 -24.39 23.05 -3.66
C PHE A 43 -25.58 23.94 -3.23
N PRO A 44 -26.17 23.70 -2.04
CA PRO A 44 -27.28 24.50 -1.55
C PRO A 44 -26.82 25.73 -0.77
N VAL A 45 -27.48 26.85 -1.03
CA VAL A 45 -27.47 28.05 -0.19
C VAL A 45 -28.85 28.17 0.45
N PHE A 46 -28.87 28.26 1.77
CA PHE A 46 -30.08 28.47 2.55
C PHE A 46 -30.11 29.91 3.04
N VAL A 47 -31.24 30.58 2.87
CA VAL A 47 -31.46 31.93 3.39
C VAL A 47 -32.74 31.93 4.20
N THR A 48 -32.63 32.31 5.46
CA THR A 48 -33.77 32.52 6.35
C THR A 48 -33.82 33.98 6.77
N ALA A 49 -35.03 34.51 6.99
CA ALA A 49 -35.22 35.89 7.38
C ALA A 49 -36.38 36.03 8.37
N ASN A 50 -36.30 37.02 9.26
CA ASN A 50 -37.35 37.28 10.26
C ASN A 50 -38.62 37.95 9.68
N ALA A 51 -38.61 38.27 8.39
CA ALA A 51 -39.73 38.81 7.63
C ALA A 51 -39.62 38.42 6.15
N LEU A 52 -40.73 38.52 5.41
CA LEU A 52 -40.72 38.25 3.97
C LEU A 52 -39.91 39.34 3.24
N VAL A 53 -38.80 38.95 2.61
CA VAL A 53 -37.90 39.87 1.90
C VAL A 53 -37.54 39.39 0.50
N SER A 54 -37.16 40.33 -0.35
CA SER A 54 -36.54 40.01 -1.65
C SER A 54 -35.04 39.85 -1.43
N VAL A 55 -34.51 38.69 -1.81
CA VAL A 55 -33.08 38.37 -1.71
C VAL A 55 -32.52 38.11 -3.10
N GLU A 56 -31.41 38.77 -3.41
CA GLU A 56 -30.58 38.54 -4.57
C GLU A 56 -29.30 37.82 -4.12
N LEU A 57 -29.04 36.66 -4.70
CA LEU A 57 -27.87 35.83 -4.45
C LEU A 57 -27.01 35.84 -5.72
N GLU A 58 -25.78 36.32 -5.61
CA GLU A 58 -24.81 36.40 -6.71
C GLU A 58 -23.60 35.54 -6.37
N TYR A 59 -23.28 34.59 -7.25
CA TYR A 59 -22.13 33.70 -7.12
C TYR A 59 -21.41 33.57 -8.47
N GLY A 60 -20.26 34.23 -8.59
CA GLY A 60 -19.61 34.43 -9.89
C GLY A 60 -20.57 35.13 -10.87
N ASP A 61 -20.75 34.56 -12.07
CA ASP A 61 -21.71 35.08 -13.06
C ASP A 61 -23.18 34.62 -12.85
N ASP A 62 -23.49 33.79 -11.84
CA ASP A 62 -24.83 33.26 -11.60
C ASP A 62 -25.58 34.13 -10.57
N ILE A 63 -26.69 34.75 -11.00
CA ILE A 63 -27.53 35.63 -10.16
C ILE A 63 -28.92 35.03 -10.01
N LYS A 64 -29.36 34.83 -8.77
CA LYS A 64 -30.67 34.25 -8.44
C LYS A 64 -31.45 35.17 -7.51
N LYS A 65 -32.74 35.34 -7.80
CA LYS A 65 -33.66 36.12 -6.98
C LYS A 65 -34.66 35.20 -6.32
N VAL A 66 -34.78 35.32 -5.00
CA VAL A 66 -35.75 34.56 -4.21
C VAL A 66 -36.51 35.49 -3.29
N THR A 67 -37.75 35.14 -2.99
CA THR A 67 -38.50 35.75 -1.91
C THR A 67 -38.33 34.85 -0.69
N ALA A 68 -37.63 35.34 0.34
CA ALA A 68 -37.21 34.52 1.46
C ALA A 68 -37.98 34.89 2.73
N HIS A 69 -38.63 33.89 3.31
CA HIS A 69 -38.77 33.72 4.77
C HIS A 69 -37.89 32.54 5.18
N ASP A 70 -38.00 31.44 4.40
CA ASP A 70 -37.06 30.32 4.35
C ASP A 70 -36.92 29.89 2.88
N SER A 71 -35.72 29.97 2.31
CA SER A 71 -35.47 29.60 0.91
C SER A 71 -34.23 28.73 0.79
N ARG A 72 -34.27 27.83 -0.20
CA ARG A 72 -33.13 26.98 -0.60
C ARG A 72 -32.89 27.19 -2.09
N THR A 73 -31.69 27.62 -2.42
CA THR A 73 -31.26 27.87 -3.80
C THR A 73 -30.04 27.00 -4.09
N LEU A 74 -29.97 26.40 -5.28
CA LEU A 74 -28.81 25.63 -5.70
C LEU A 74 -27.92 26.49 -6.59
N PHE A 75 -26.61 26.47 -6.36
CA PHE A 75 -25.59 27.04 -7.24
C PHE A 75 -24.69 25.91 -7.76
N SER A 76 -24.08 26.11 -8.94
CA SER A 76 -23.02 25.23 -9.43
C SER A 76 -21.67 25.76 -8.95
N GLY A 77 -20.84 24.92 -8.34
CA GLY A 77 -19.51 25.31 -7.88
C GLY A 77 -18.62 25.77 -9.04
N GLN A 78 -18.21 27.03 -9.06
CA GLN A 78 -17.27 27.56 -10.04
C GLN A 78 -15.84 27.39 -9.52
N PRO A 79 -14.93 26.72 -10.24
CA PRO A 79 -13.59 26.39 -9.74
C PRO A 79 -12.83 27.60 -9.15
N GLY A 80 -12.20 27.39 -8.00
CA GLY A 80 -11.42 28.39 -7.28
C GLY A 80 -12.23 29.19 -6.25
N LEU A 81 -11.61 30.24 -5.72
CA LEU A 81 -12.21 31.13 -4.74
C LEU A 81 -13.16 32.12 -5.41
N GLN A 82 -14.41 32.16 -4.94
CA GLN A 82 -15.47 33.01 -5.47
C GLN A 82 -16.26 33.63 -4.32
N ASN A 83 -16.81 34.84 -4.55
CA ASN A 83 -17.67 35.48 -3.58
C ASN A 83 -19.14 35.11 -3.83
N LEU A 84 -19.82 34.61 -2.79
CA LEU A 84 -21.27 34.63 -2.69
C LEU A 84 -21.71 35.94 -2.04
N THR A 85 -22.33 36.82 -2.82
CA THR A 85 -22.93 38.06 -2.35
C THR A 85 -24.43 37.85 -2.15
N VAL A 86 -24.92 38.17 -0.95
CA VAL A 86 -26.32 38.08 -0.56
C VAL A 86 -26.83 39.48 -0.28
N THR A 87 -27.72 39.98 -1.14
CA THR A 87 -28.35 41.29 -0.99
C THR A 87 -29.83 41.10 -0.65
N ALA A 88 -30.24 41.42 0.58
CA ALA A 88 -31.63 41.33 1.02
C ALA A 88 -32.26 42.73 1.14
N ARG A 89 -33.51 42.88 0.70
CA ARG A 89 -34.27 44.13 0.76
C ARG A 89 -35.69 43.91 1.30
N ASP A 90 -36.08 44.73 2.27
CA ASP A 90 -37.44 44.74 2.82
C ASP A 90 -38.39 45.70 2.06
N ASN A 91 -39.67 45.69 2.47
CA ASN A 91 -40.70 46.56 1.88
C ASN A 91 -40.53 48.04 2.22
N ALA A 92 -39.74 48.38 3.24
CA ALA A 92 -39.43 49.76 3.62
C ALA A 92 -38.21 50.31 2.84
N GLY A 93 -37.56 49.48 2.04
CA GLY A 93 -36.39 49.83 1.24
C GLY A 93 -35.05 49.67 1.97
N ASN A 94 -35.04 49.14 3.19
CA ASN A 94 -33.81 48.81 3.90
C ASN A 94 -33.10 47.66 3.19
N THR A 95 -31.78 47.75 3.07
CA THR A 95 -30.97 46.74 2.37
C THR A 95 -29.84 46.25 3.28
N VAL A 96 -29.62 44.93 3.29
CA VAL A 96 -28.50 44.27 3.96
C VAL A 96 -27.69 43.52 2.90
N ILE A 97 -26.36 43.65 2.94
CA ILE A 97 -25.44 42.95 2.04
C ILE A 97 -24.50 42.10 2.89
N GLU A 98 -24.37 40.83 2.53
CA GLU A 98 -23.47 39.89 3.16
C GLU A 98 -22.62 39.20 2.09
N ILE A 99 -21.31 39.08 2.33
CA ILE A 99 -20.38 38.43 1.41
C ILE A 99 -19.80 37.20 2.12
N ARG A 100 -19.69 36.10 1.39
CA ARG A 100 -18.99 34.88 1.81
C ARG A 100 -18.04 34.43 0.72
N GLU A 101 -16.83 34.08 1.12
CA GLU A 101 -15.89 33.42 0.23
C GLU A 101 -16.24 31.92 0.19
N ILE A 102 -16.43 31.40 -1.02
CA ILE A 102 -16.65 29.99 -1.29
C ILE A 102 -15.55 29.52 -2.23
N ASN A 103 -14.79 28.50 -1.81
CA ASN A 103 -13.78 27.88 -2.64
C ASN A 103 -14.35 26.60 -3.28
N ALA A 104 -14.59 26.60 -4.59
CA ALA A 104 -14.98 25.37 -5.27
C ALA A 104 -13.76 24.59 -5.74
N ILE A 105 -13.60 23.38 -5.21
CA ILE A 105 -12.46 22.51 -5.50
C ILE A 105 -12.88 21.41 -6.47
N ARG A 106 -12.04 21.08 -7.46
CA ARG A 106 -12.32 19.97 -8.36
C ARG A 106 -12.23 18.65 -7.62
N ALA A 107 -13.20 17.77 -7.88
CA ALA A 107 -13.18 16.39 -7.42
C ALA A 107 -11.85 15.72 -7.80
N GLN A 108 -11.09 15.25 -6.81
CA GLN A 108 -9.81 14.59 -7.08
C GLN A 108 -10.04 13.36 -7.96
N LYS A 109 -9.38 13.33 -9.12
CA LYS A 109 -9.31 12.13 -9.94
C LYS A 109 -8.30 11.18 -9.31
N VAL A 110 -8.74 9.96 -9.04
CA VAL A 110 -7.91 8.89 -8.48
C VAL A 110 -7.73 7.82 -9.55
N GLU A 111 -6.52 7.29 -9.68
CA GLU A 111 -6.20 6.22 -10.62
C GLU A 111 -5.31 5.17 -9.95
N ILE A 112 -5.60 3.90 -10.18
CA ILE A 112 -4.79 2.78 -9.73
C ILE A 112 -4.04 2.15 -10.90
N HIS A 113 -2.71 2.15 -10.78
CA HIS A 113 -1.79 1.63 -11.77
C HIS A 113 -1.18 0.34 -11.25
N VAL A 114 -1.46 -0.75 -11.96
CA VAL A 114 -0.89 -2.08 -11.75
C VAL A 114 -0.84 -2.80 -13.09
N ALA A 115 0.09 -3.73 -13.25
CA ALA A 115 0.21 -4.55 -14.46
C ALA A 115 -1.12 -5.25 -14.81
N ASP A 116 -1.37 -5.47 -16.10
CA ASP A 116 -2.61 -6.11 -16.58
C ASP A 116 -2.67 -7.62 -16.29
N SER A 117 -1.51 -8.20 -15.98
CA SER A 117 -1.38 -9.55 -15.47
C SER A 117 -0.18 -9.65 -14.54
N ILE A 118 -0.27 -10.52 -13.54
CA ILE A 118 0.82 -10.84 -12.61
C ILE A 118 1.11 -12.33 -12.65
N TYR A 119 2.36 -12.73 -12.48
CA TYR A 119 2.75 -14.13 -12.41
C TYR A 119 2.83 -14.60 -10.97
N ARG A 120 2.43 -15.85 -10.70
CA ARG A 120 2.61 -16.47 -9.39
C ARG A 120 4.09 -16.43 -8.99
N GLY A 121 4.32 -16.01 -7.75
CA GLY A 121 5.64 -15.88 -7.16
C GLY A 121 6.46 -14.68 -7.65
N ASP A 122 6.01 -13.92 -8.65
CA ASP A 122 6.65 -12.66 -8.98
C ASP A 122 6.12 -11.54 -8.06
N PRO A 123 6.97 -10.56 -7.69
CA PRO A 123 6.49 -9.36 -7.02
C PRO A 123 5.70 -8.48 -7.99
N TYR A 124 4.79 -7.68 -7.44
CA TYR A 124 4.06 -6.64 -8.16
C TYR A 124 4.12 -5.32 -7.39
N VAL A 125 4.03 -4.22 -8.14
CA VAL A 125 3.95 -2.86 -7.61
C VAL A 125 2.60 -2.27 -8.00
N ILE A 126 2.01 -1.56 -7.05
CA ILE A 126 0.78 -0.79 -7.22
C ILE A 126 1.15 0.67 -6.98
N ARG A 127 0.73 1.53 -7.89
CA ARG A 127 0.77 2.98 -7.70
C ARG A 127 -0.66 3.51 -7.70
N LEU A 128 -1.09 4.07 -6.58
CA LEU A 128 -2.31 4.85 -6.48
C LEU A 128 -1.93 6.32 -6.68
N SER A 129 -2.45 6.97 -7.71
CA SER A 129 -2.18 8.38 -7.99
C SER A 129 -3.44 9.22 -7.85
N TRP A 130 -3.30 10.44 -7.39
CA TRP A 130 -4.36 11.44 -7.35
C TRP A 130 -3.90 12.75 -7.98
N GLU A 131 -4.86 13.57 -8.41
CA GLU A 131 -4.57 14.93 -8.88
C GLU A 131 -4.14 15.82 -7.71
N GLY A 132 -3.11 16.65 -7.93
CA GLY A 132 -2.68 17.70 -7.01
C GLY A 132 -2.51 19.03 -7.76
N LEU A 133 -2.74 20.15 -7.06
CA LEU A 133 -2.60 21.51 -7.59
C LEU A 133 -1.21 22.08 -7.26
N GLY A 134 -0.16 21.59 -7.95
CA GLY A 134 1.20 22.16 -7.84
C GLY A 134 1.86 22.03 -6.46
N ASP A 135 2.80 22.94 -6.16
CA ASP A 135 3.70 22.95 -4.98
C ASP A 135 3.02 23.26 -3.62
N GLN A 136 1.68 23.20 -3.52
CA GLN A 136 0.97 23.40 -2.24
C GLN A 136 0.32 22.08 -1.83
N ASP A 137 1.06 21.38 -0.97
CA ASP A 137 0.92 19.96 -0.64
C ASP A 137 -0.35 19.56 0.15
N ALA A 138 -0.86 18.39 -0.27
CA ALA A 138 -1.52 17.33 0.51
C ALA A 138 -2.90 17.60 1.16
N TRP A 139 -3.95 17.63 0.32
CA TRP A 139 -5.34 17.42 0.76
C TRP A 139 -5.67 15.99 1.19
N VAL A 140 -4.75 15.03 1.08
CA VAL A 140 -5.02 13.60 1.37
C VAL A 140 -4.54 13.26 2.77
N GLU A 141 -5.48 13.03 3.69
CA GLU A 141 -5.22 12.67 5.08
C GLU A 141 -4.87 11.18 5.24
N ALA A 142 -5.39 10.32 4.37
CA ALA A 142 -5.14 8.89 4.43
C ALA A 142 -5.09 8.25 3.04
N VAL A 143 -4.18 7.28 2.88
CA VAL A 143 -4.05 6.46 1.68
C VAL A 143 -4.06 4.99 2.08
N GLN A 144 -4.91 4.20 1.44
CA GLN A 144 -5.02 2.76 1.68
C GLN A 144 -4.97 2.01 0.35
N ILE A 145 -4.23 0.91 0.31
CA ILE A 145 -4.19 0.00 -0.84
C ILE A 145 -4.44 -1.42 -0.33
N LEU A 146 -5.42 -2.09 -0.93
CA LEU A 146 -5.72 -3.49 -0.67
C LEU A 146 -5.42 -4.36 -1.89
N ALA A 147 -4.94 -5.58 -1.63
CA ALA A 147 -4.80 -6.65 -2.60
C ALA A 147 -5.67 -7.84 -2.14
N GLY A 148 -6.83 -8.02 -2.76
CA GLY A 148 -7.92 -8.81 -2.19
C GLY A 148 -8.36 -8.20 -0.86
N ASP A 149 -8.37 -9.01 0.19
CA ASP A 149 -8.71 -8.57 1.55
C ASP A 149 -7.47 -8.10 2.35
N GLN A 150 -6.28 -8.18 1.77
CA GLN A 150 -5.04 -7.82 2.45
C GLN A 150 -4.72 -6.33 2.25
N GLU A 151 -4.69 -5.58 3.35
CA GLU A 151 -4.15 -4.23 3.36
C GLU A 151 -2.61 -4.25 3.22
N LEU A 152 -2.09 -3.40 2.35
CA LEU A 152 -0.67 -3.26 2.07
C LEU A 152 -0.13 -1.98 2.74
N PRO A 153 1.07 -1.99 3.32
CA PRO A 153 1.81 -0.78 3.65
C PRO A 153 1.95 0.11 2.43
N VAL A 154 1.64 1.39 2.61
CA VAL A 154 1.70 2.40 1.54
C VAL A 154 2.81 3.39 1.83
N PHE A 155 3.66 3.62 0.83
CA PHE A 155 4.71 4.63 0.83
C PHE A 155 4.21 5.82 0.02
N VAL A 156 3.97 6.95 0.67
CA VAL A 156 3.48 8.16 0.00
C VAL A 156 4.65 9.02 -0.45
N SER A 157 4.62 9.43 -1.72
CA SER A 157 5.59 10.36 -2.32
C SER A 157 4.86 11.29 -3.29
N GLY A 158 4.82 12.58 -2.95
CA GLY A 158 4.02 13.58 -3.67
C GLY A 158 2.55 13.18 -3.76
N THR A 159 2.00 13.16 -4.98
CA THR A 159 0.60 12.78 -5.25
C THR A 159 0.42 11.30 -5.58
N SER A 160 1.26 10.44 -5.01
CA SER A 160 1.23 9.00 -5.27
C SER A 160 1.51 8.18 -4.01
N GLY A 161 0.73 7.13 -3.83
CA GLY A 161 0.93 6.08 -2.85
C GLY A 161 1.42 4.80 -3.55
N TYR A 162 2.51 4.24 -3.06
CA TYR A 162 3.12 3.04 -3.61
C TYR A 162 2.95 1.88 -2.64
N ALA A 163 2.57 0.72 -3.15
CA ALA A 163 2.56 -0.52 -2.40
C ALA A 163 3.13 -1.64 -3.26
N PHE A 164 3.64 -2.67 -2.61
CA PHE A 164 4.13 -3.87 -3.29
C PHE A 164 3.64 -5.13 -2.58
N GLY A 165 3.56 -6.19 -3.36
CA GLY A 165 3.04 -7.47 -2.94
C GLY A 165 3.65 -8.61 -3.75
N SER A 166 3.28 -9.84 -3.41
CA SER A 166 3.60 -11.03 -4.17
C SER A 166 2.44 -12.02 -4.09
N ILE A 167 2.29 -12.88 -5.09
CA ILE A 167 1.31 -13.97 -5.07
C ILE A 167 2.03 -15.26 -4.70
N ASP A 168 1.53 -16.00 -3.71
CA ASP A 168 2.10 -17.31 -3.37
C ASP A 168 2.04 -18.27 -4.57
N LEU A 169 3.12 -19.01 -4.78
CA LEU A 169 3.24 -20.04 -5.81
C LEU A 169 2.15 -21.11 -5.68
N VAL A 170 1.71 -21.42 -4.46
CA VAL A 170 0.70 -22.46 -4.21
C VAL A 170 -0.73 -21.92 -4.11
N SER A 171 -0.95 -20.63 -4.37
CA SER A 171 -2.30 -20.08 -4.38
C SER A 171 -3.14 -20.70 -5.50
N ASP A 172 -4.44 -20.89 -5.28
CA ASP A 172 -5.37 -21.34 -6.33
C ASP A 172 -6.04 -20.17 -7.08
N ASN A 173 -5.83 -18.93 -6.61
CA ASN A 173 -6.49 -17.75 -7.15
C ASN A 173 -6.05 -17.50 -8.60
N ARG A 174 -7.01 -17.25 -9.50
CA ARG A 174 -6.76 -16.92 -10.91
C ARG A 174 -6.85 -15.44 -11.22
N VAL A 175 -7.38 -14.66 -10.27
CA VAL A 175 -7.51 -13.22 -10.33
C VAL A 175 -7.26 -12.64 -8.95
N ILE A 176 -6.88 -11.37 -8.89
CA ILE A 176 -6.82 -10.57 -7.68
C ILE A 176 -7.43 -9.19 -7.96
N SER A 177 -8.22 -8.68 -7.03
CA SER A 177 -8.70 -7.30 -7.08
C SER A 177 -7.77 -6.40 -6.27
N PHE A 178 -7.42 -5.25 -6.82
CA PHE A 178 -6.70 -4.20 -6.12
C PHE A 178 -7.65 -3.04 -5.88
N THR A 179 -7.75 -2.59 -4.63
CA THR A 179 -8.59 -1.47 -4.24
C THR A 179 -7.70 -0.38 -3.67
N GLY A 180 -7.71 0.80 -4.29
CA GLY A 180 -7.04 1.99 -3.79
C GLY A 180 -8.07 2.94 -3.19
N ARG A 181 -7.79 3.47 -2.01
CA ARG A 181 -8.65 4.45 -1.32
C ARG A 181 -7.83 5.65 -0.89
N ILE A 182 -8.39 6.83 -1.06
CA ILE A 182 -7.88 8.05 -0.44
C ILE A 182 -9.00 8.70 0.37
N VAL A 183 -8.61 9.36 1.46
CA VAL A 183 -9.50 10.21 2.25
C VAL A 183 -8.93 11.61 2.19
N ASP A 184 -9.74 12.58 1.78
CA ASP A 184 -9.34 13.98 1.77
C ASP A 184 -9.58 14.68 3.12
N GLU A 185 -9.14 15.94 3.23
CA GLU A 185 -9.30 16.80 4.42
C GLU A 185 -10.76 17.03 4.84
N PHE A 186 -11.72 16.78 3.94
CA PHE A 186 -13.16 16.83 4.23
C PHE A 186 -13.72 15.50 4.70
N ARG A 187 -12.84 14.49 4.81
CA ARG A 187 -13.16 13.09 5.09
C ARG A 187 -14.04 12.46 4.02
N GLU A 188 -13.98 12.97 2.78
CA GLU A 188 -14.58 12.26 1.66
C GLU A 188 -13.67 11.13 1.20
N GLU A 189 -14.24 9.93 1.08
CA GLU A 189 -13.52 8.76 0.60
C GLU A 189 -13.69 8.63 -0.91
N ARG A 190 -12.58 8.43 -1.61
CA ARG A 190 -12.56 8.08 -3.03
C ARG A 190 -11.90 6.72 -3.21
N THR A 191 -12.60 5.83 -3.89
CA THR A 191 -12.18 4.44 -4.08
C THR A 191 -12.11 4.08 -5.56
N VAL A 192 -11.04 3.41 -5.95
CA VAL A 192 -10.82 2.85 -7.29
C VAL A 192 -10.44 1.39 -7.20
N GLU A 193 -10.88 0.59 -8.17
CA GLU A 193 -10.61 -0.84 -8.19
C GLU A 193 -10.09 -1.29 -9.56
N LYS A 194 -9.13 -2.22 -9.55
CA LYS A 194 -8.64 -2.91 -10.75
C LYS A 194 -8.47 -4.39 -10.46
N THR A 195 -9.16 -5.24 -11.23
CA THR A 195 -8.98 -6.69 -11.18
C THR A 195 -7.96 -7.14 -12.22
N VAL A 196 -7.01 -7.96 -11.81
CA VAL A 196 -5.87 -8.43 -12.61
C VAL A 196 -5.86 -9.95 -12.66
N ARG A 197 -5.44 -10.52 -13.80
CA ARG A 197 -5.28 -11.97 -13.94
C ARG A 197 -3.96 -12.45 -13.32
N ILE A 198 -4.04 -13.59 -12.65
CA ILE A 198 -2.88 -14.31 -12.15
C ILE A 198 -2.52 -15.40 -13.17
N LEU A 199 -1.30 -15.32 -13.68
CA LEU A 199 -0.70 -16.26 -14.60
C LEU A 199 0.29 -17.17 -13.86
N GLU A 200 0.65 -18.28 -14.46
CA GLU A 200 1.59 -19.25 -13.90
C GLU A 200 2.68 -19.55 -14.93
N TYR A 201 3.92 -19.67 -14.48
CA TYR A 201 5.01 -20.14 -15.32
C TYR A 201 4.92 -21.67 -15.46
N ALA A 202 5.23 -22.17 -16.66
CA ALA A 202 5.48 -23.60 -16.83
C ALA A 202 6.84 -23.93 -16.20
N HIS A 203 6.84 -24.50 -14.99
CA HIS A 203 8.07 -24.91 -14.32
C HIS A 203 8.37 -26.41 -14.59
N PRO A 204 9.58 -26.76 -15.09
CA PRO A 204 10.00 -28.15 -15.16
C PRO A 204 10.16 -28.73 -13.75
N VAL A 205 9.88 -30.03 -13.59
CA VAL A 205 10.07 -30.74 -12.31
C VAL A 205 11.46 -31.38 -12.29
N LEU A 206 12.23 -31.07 -11.25
CA LEU A 206 13.53 -31.67 -10.95
C LEU A 206 13.37 -32.79 -9.92
N ASN A 207 13.89 -33.97 -10.24
CA ASN A 207 14.03 -35.07 -9.29
C ASN A 207 15.39 -34.91 -8.57
N LEU A 208 15.36 -34.76 -7.25
CA LEU A 208 16.58 -34.62 -6.46
C LEU A 208 17.05 -35.99 -5.99
N GLU A 209 18.32 -36.30 -6.24
CA GLU A 209 18.96 -37.52 -5.73
C GLU A 209 19.95 -37.14 -4.63
N PHE A 210 19.82 -37.77 -3.45
CA PHE A 210 20.71 -37.56 -2.32
C PHE A 210 21.47 -38.87 -2.03
N GLY A 211 22.74 -38.76 -1.66
CA GLY A 211 23.52 -39.92 -1.19
C GLY A 211 22.88 -40.55 0.05
N SER A 212 23.07 -41.87 0.23
CA SER A 212 22.40 -42.70 1.25
C SER A 212 22.54 -42.22 2.70
N GLY A 213 23.49 -41.33 3.01
CA GLY A 213 23.65 -40.71 4.33
C GLY A 213 22.75 -39.50 4.62
N ASN A 214 22.17 -38.86 3.59
CA ASN A 214 21.36 -37.62 3.71
C ASN A 214 19.83 -37.88 3.70
N LEU A 215 19.40 -39.13 3.61
CA LEU A 215 17.98 -39.48 3.47
C LEU A 215 17.25 -39.65 4.81
N ASN A 216 17.97 -39.76 5.93
CA ASN A 216 17.37 -39.93 7.26
C ASN A 216 16.80 -38.62 7.84
N SER A 217 17.07 -37.46 7.23
CA SER A 217 16.59 -36.13 7.68
C SER A 217 15.41 -35.59 6.85
N LEU A 218 14.87 -36.37 5.91
CA LEU A 218 13.68 -36.01 5.15
C LEU A 218 12.41 -36.51 5.86
N ASP A 219 12.24 -36.15 7.14
CA ASP A 219 10.89 -36.15 7.73
C ASP A 219 10.20 -34.86 7.29
N LEU A 220 9.06 -34.97 6.61
CA LEU A 220 8.20 -33.83 6.26
C LEU A 220 7.96 -32.91 7.46
N LYS A 221 7.94 -33.49 8.68
CA LYS A 221 7.83 -32.74 9.92
C LYS A 221 8.98 -31.76 10.11
N GLU A 222 10.23 -32.13 9.82
CA GLU A 222 11.37 -31.22 9.98
C GLU A 222 11.24 -30.01 9.06
N ARG A 223 10.86 -30.21 7.80
CA ARG A 223 10.66 -29.10 6.87
C ARG A 223 9.55 -28.15 7.33
N VAL A 224 8.42 -28.70 7.77
CA VAL A 224 7.31 -27.91 8.28
C VAL A 224 7.71 -27.17 9.56
N ILE A 225 8.51 -27.79 10.43
CA ILE A 225 9.02 -27.19 11.66
C ILE A 225 9.98 -26.04 11.34
N GLU A 226 10.96 -26.25 10.45
CA GLU A 226 11.91 -25.21 10.04
C GLU A 226 11.20 -24.03 9.38
N GLU A 227 10.31 -24.31 8.44
CA GLU A 227 9.52 -23.29 7.76
C GLU A 227 8.64 -22.52 8.76
N SER A 228 8.07 -23.19 9.76
CA SER A 228 7.27 -22.55 10.83
C SER A 228 8.12 -21.71 11.79
N ARG A 229 9.38 -22.08 12.04
CA ARG A 229 10.31 -21.29 12.85
C ARG A 229 10.65 -20.00 12.13
N LEU A 230 11.16 -20.12 10.91
CA LEU A 230 11.54 -18.97 10.12
C LEU A 230 10.35 -18.03 9.85
N ARG A 231 9.14 -18.59 9.68
CA ARG A 231 7.91 -17.80 9.54
C ARG A 231 7.60 -16.86 10.70
N LYS A 232 8.02 -17.19 11.93
CA LYS A 232 7.79 -16.34 13.11
C LYS A 232 8.71 -15.13 13.14
N ASP A 233 9.89 -15.24 12.54
CA ASP A 233 10.92 -14.21 12.61
C ASP A 233 10.82 -13.21 11.43
N TYR A 234 9.98 -13.49 10.43
CA TYR A 234 9.74 -12.57 9.32
C TYR A 234 8.80 -11.42 9.72
N GLY A 235 9.29 -10.18 9.55
CA GLY A 235 8.49 -8.97 9.62
C GLY A 235 7.92 -8.75 11.02
N ASP A 236 8.78 -8.35 11.96
CA ASP A 236 8.49 -8.01 13.36
C ASP A 236 7.46 -6.87 13.56
N GLY A 237 6.68 -6.54 12.54
CA GLY A 237 5.75 -5.42 12.51
C GLY A 237 6.40 -4.13 12.04
N ARG A 238 7.68 -4.10 11.67
CA ARG A 238 8.31 -2.93 11.05
C ARG A 238 7.61 -2.55 9.74
N ILE A 239 6.90 -1.44 9.80
CA ILE A 239 6.30 -0.79 8.64
C ILE A 239 7.37 -0.01 7.87
N ASP A 240 8.39 0.48 8.58
CA ASP A 240 9.46 1.29 7.99
C ASP A 240 10.37 0.47 7.08
N ARG A 241 10.75 1.10 5.96
CA ARG A 241 11.71 0.62 4.99
C ARG A 241 13.14 0.82 5.51
N LEU A 242 13.94 -0.25 5.62
CA LEU A 242 15.35 -0.16 6.06
C LEU A 242 16.35 -0.09 4.91
N TRP A 243 15.94 -0.43 3.69
CA TRP A 243 16.79 -0.29 2.51
C TRP A 243 16.79 1.14 1.96
N GLN A 244 17.91 1.52 1.33
CA GLN A 244 18.12 2.87 0.79
C GLN A 244 18.53 2.88 -0.69
N SER A 245 18.69 1.71 -1.32
CA SER A 245 19.14 1.57 -2.71
C SER A 245 18.64 0.26 -3.32
N SER A 246 18.80 0.08 -4.63
CA SER A 246 18.44 -1.18 -5.30
C SER A 246 19.14 -2.39 -4.68
N PHE A 247 18.42 -3.50 -4.56
CA PHE A 247 18.99 -4.75 -4.04
C PHE A 247 20.08 -5.30 -4.96
N ARG A 248 20.97 -6.13 -4.42
CA ARG A 248 22.03 -6.80 -5.19
C ARG A 248 21.95 -8.31 -5.11
N VAL A 249 22.50 -8.99 -6.11
CA VAL A 249 22.76 -10.44 -6.04
C VAL A 249 23.81 -10.70 -4.93
N PRO A 250 23.60 -11.68 -4.05
CA PRO A 250 24.48 -11.93 -2.90
C PRO A 250 25.76 -12.70 -3.23
N VAL A 251 25.75 -13.49 -4.31
CA VAL A 251 26.89 -14.29 -4.80
C VAL A 251 26.87 -14.29 -6.32
N ILE A 252 28.04 -14.24 -6.96
CA ILE A 252 28.15 -14.36 -8.42
C ILE A 252 28.40 -15.82 -8.78
N GLY A 253 27.51 -16.41 -9.58
CA GLY A 253 27.62 -17.78 -10.05
C GLY A 253 26.48 -18.17 -10.98
N PRO A 254 26.56 -19.34 -11.65
CA PRO A 254 25.46 -19.84 -12.47
C PRO A 254 24.27 -20.26 -11.61
N ILE A 255 23.06 -20.06 -12.13
CA ILE A 255 21.83 -20.53 -11.50
C ILE A 255 21.66 -22.01 -11.78
N THR A 256 21.66 -22.83 -10.72
CA THR A 256 21.51 -24.29 -10.80
C THR A 256 20.14 -24.77 -10.35
N GLY A 257 19.37 -23.92 -9.69
CA GLY A 257 17.99 -24.18 -9.27
C GLY A 257 17.16 -22.91 -9.40
N ALA A 258 16.18 -22.92 -10.30
CA ALA A 258 15.32 -21.76 -10.51
C ALA A 258 14.21 -21.67 -9.45
N PHE A 259 13.75 -20.46 -9.17
CA PHE A 259 12.57 -20.25 -8.33
C PHE A 259 11.32 -20.85 -8.98
N GLY A 260 10.44 -21.42 -8.15
CA GLY A 260 9.21 -22.09 -8.59
C GLY A 260 9.42 -23.45 -9.25
N GLN A 261 10.66 -23.87 -9.52
CA GLN A 261 10.97 -25.20 -10.05
C GLN A 261 10.42 -26.29 -9.12
N GLY A 262 9.62 -27.22 -9.65
CA GLY A 262 9.06 -28.30 -8.86
C GLY A 262 10.17 -29.25 -8.40
N ARG A 263 10.24 -29.55 -7.10
CA ARG A 263 11.23 -30.47 -6.51
C ARG A 263 10.53 -31.72 -5.99
N ARG A 264 10.90 -32.86 -6.55
CA ARG A 264 10.53 -34.18 -6.01
C ARG A 264 11.68 -34.70 -5.17
N TYR A 265 11.42 -34.91 -3.89
CA TYR A 265 12.38 -35.51 -2.96
C TYR A 265 12.17 -37.03 -2.89
N PRO A 266 13.23 -37.83 -2.70
CA PRO A 266 13.10 -39.28 -2.58
C PRO A 266 12.19 -39.65 -1.41
N GLY A 267 11.26 -40.58 -1.64
CA GLY A 267 10.29 -41.03 -0.62
C GLY A 267 9.09 -40.13 -0.38
N LEU A 268 9.02 -38.96 -1.02
CA LEU A 268 7.88 -38.04 -0.91
C LEU A 268 6.99 -38.09 -2.17
N PRO A 269 5.65 -38.22 -2.02
CA PRO A 269 4.74 -38.23 -3.15
C PRO A 269 4.55 -36.83 -3.77
N GLU A 270 4.67 -35.80 -2.93
CA GLU A 270 4.41 -34.40 -3.27
C GLU A 270 5.59 -33.75 -4.01
N ILE A 271 5.26 -32.85 -4.94
CA ILE A 271 6.21 -31.94 -5.59
C ILE A 271 6.11 -30.61 -4.88
N TYR A 272 7.25 -30.08 -4.45
CA TYR A 272 7.27 -28.78 -3.78
C TYR A 272 7.94 -27.73 -4.66
N PRO A 273 7.35 -26.54 -4.80
CA PRO A 273 8.03 -25.46 -5.50
C PRO A 273 9.30 -25.08 -4.75
N HIS A 274 10.33 -24.76 -5.52
CA HIS A 274 11.55 -24.20 -5.01
C HIS A 274 11.31 -22.75 -4.54
N SER A 275 11.47 -22.49 -3.24
CA SER A 275 11.16 -21.21 -2.58
C SER A 275 12.21 -20.12 -2.79
N GLY A 276 13.30 -20.43 -3.50
CA GLY A 276 14.40 -19.51 -3.75
C GLY A 276 15.11 -19.80 -5.06
N VAL A 277 16.34 -19.33 -5.17
CA VAL A 277 17.24 -19.64 -6.28
C VAL A 277 18.53 -20.24 -5.74
N ASP A 278 19.07 -21.23 -6.44
CA ASP A 278 20.36 -21.82 -6.10
C ASP A 278 21.42 -21.25 -7.03
N ILE A 279 22.41 -20.58 -6.43
CA ILE A 279 23.55 -19.99 -7.10
C ILE A 279 24.78 -20.84 -6.79
N ALA A 280 25.29 -21.58 -7.77
CA ALA A 280 26.45 -22.43 -7.54
C ALA A 280 27.71 -21.59 -7.38
N ALA A 281 28.47 -21.87 -6.31
CA ALA A 281 29.72 -21.21 -6.01
C ALA A 281 30.58 -22.14 -5.13
N LYS A 282 31.90 -21.95 -5.15
CA LYS A 282 32.82 -22.79 -4.36
C LYS A 282 32.57 -22.56 -2.87
N THR A 283 32.71 -23.60 -2.06
CA THR A 283 32.74 -23.46 -0.59
C THR A 283 33.76 -22.40 -0.19
N GLY A 284 33.39 -21.51 0.74
CA GLY A 284 34.24 -20.39 1.15
C GLY A 284 34.05 -19.11 0.32
N THR A 285 33.25 -19.12 -0.75
CA THR A 285 32.89 -17.88 -1.47
C THR A 285 32.11 -16.96 -0.54
N GLU A 286 32.46 -15.67 -0.50
CA GLU A 286 31.77 -14.67 0.32
C GLU A 286 30.30 -14.53 -0.08
N ILE A 287 29.42 -14.48 0.92
CA ILE A 287 28.01 -14.16 0.77
C ILE A 287 27.79 -12.73 1.25
N LEU A 288 27.21 -11.91 0.39
CA LEU A 288 26.98 -10.49 0.66
C LEU A 288 25.51 -10.23 0.98
N ALA A 289 25.23 -9.36 1.96
CA ALA A 289 23.89 -8.89 2.23
C ALA A 289 23.32 -8.19 0.99
N THR A 290 22.13 -8.61 0.54
CA THR A 290 21.47 -8.05 -0.65
C THR A 290 21.04 -6.61 -0.45
N ASN A 291 20.78 -6.20 0.79
CA ASN A 291 20.56 -4.81 1.19
C ASN A 291 20.79 -4.62 2.70
N SER A 292 20.67 -3.38 3.16
CA SER A 292 20.74 -3.06 4.59
C SER A 292 19.53 -3.59 5.35
N GLY A 293 19.72 -3.94 6.62
CA GLY A 293 18.65 -4.48 7.47
C GLY A 293 19.17 -5.00 8.80
N VAL A 294 18.28 -5.66 9.54
CA VAL A 294 18.59 -6.30 10.82
C VAL A 294 18.59 -7.81 10.64
N VAL A 295 19.61 -8.48 11.15
CA VAL A 295 19.65 -9.94 11.19
C VAL A 295 18.64 -10.42 12.22
N VAL A 296 17.62 -11.15 11.77
CA VAL A 296 16.53 -11.62 12.64
C VAL A 296 16.64 -13.10 13.01
N GLU A 297 17.43 -13.88 12.25
CA GLU A 297 17.70 -15.27 12.59
C GLU A 297 19.06 -15.71 12.05
N THR A 298 19.77 -16.49 12.86
CA THR A 298 21.03 -17.15 12.50
C THR A 298 21.11 -18.53 13.14
N GLY A 299 21.55 -19.55 12.40
CA GLY A 299 21.66 -20.89 12.99
C GLY A 299 21.89 -22.01 11.98
N PHE A 300 22.04 -23.22 12.51
CA PHE A 300 22.13 -24.44 11.72
C PHE A 300 20.82 -25.23 11.80
N PHE A 301 20.25 -25.47 10.63
CA PHE A 301 19.01 -26.20 10.41
C PHE A 301 19.30 -27.52 9.68
N SER A 302 18.47 -28.54 9.90
CA SER A 302 18.61 -29.87 9.28
C SER A 302 18.54 -29.80 7.75
N ILE A 303 17.58 -29.05 7.20
CA ILE A 303 17.38 -28.95 5.76
C ILE A 303 18.15 -27.77 5.20
N ARG A 304 17.96 -26.58 5.79
CA ARG A 304 18.56 -25.34 5.26
C ARG A 304 20.04 -25.16 5.60
N GLY A 305 20.62 -25.99 6.46
CA GLY A 305 22.02 -25.87 6.87
C GLY A 305 22.27 -24.58 7.63
N GLY A 306 23.44 -23.96 7.44
CA GLY A 306 23.73 -22.64 7.98
C GLY A 306 22.85 -21.57 7.33
N VAL A 307 22.10 -20.83 8.15
CA VAL A 307 21.11 -19.84 7.71
C VAL A 307 21.40 -18.48 8.32
N VAL A 308 21.27 -17.44 7.51
CA VAL A 308 21.09 -16.05 7.95
C VAL A 308 19.78 -15.55 7.37
N VAL A 309 18.98 -14.85 8.17
CA VAL A 309 17.80 -14.12 7.73
C VAL A 309 17.99 -12.64 8.05
N ILE A 310 17.81 -11.78 7.06
CA ILE A 310 17.85 -10.33 7.22
C ILE A 310 16.45 -9.77 6.97
N ASP A 311 15.92 -9.04 7.95
CA ASP A 311 14.74 -8.20 7.79
C ASP A 311 15.15 -6.82 7.24
N HIS A 312 14.56 -6.46 6.11
CA HIS A 312 14.77 -5.17 5.45
C HIS A 312 13.65 -4.17 5.80
N GLY A 313 12.71 -4.55 6.67
CA GLY A 313 11.54 -3.74 7.02
C GLY A 313 10.42 -3.86 5.98
N ALA A 314 9.29 -3.21 6.22
CA ALA A 314 8.07 -3.30 5.41
C ALA A 314 7.58 -4.75 5.12
N GLY A 315 7.97 -5.70 5.99
CA GLY A 315 7.72 -7.13 5.82
C GLY A 315 8.61 -7.83 4.78
N LEU A 316 9.62 -7.16 4.22
CA LEU A 316 10.54 -7.74 3.25
C LEU A 316 11.76 -8.37 3.94
N SER A 317 12.11 -9.59 3.57
CA SER A 317 13.26 -10.30 4.13
C SER A 317 14.05 -11.04 3.06
N SER A 318 15.34 -11.26 3.34
CA SER A 318 16.20 -12.12 2.54
C SER A 318 16.80 -13.24 3.38
N ILE A 319 16.94 -14.42 2.78
CA ILE A 319 17.38 -15.64 3.47
C ILE A 319 18.53 -16.28 2.70
N TYR A 320 19.56 -16.69 3.42
CA TYR A 320 20.80 -17.21 2.88
C TYR A 320 21.10 -18.56 3.53
N CYS A 321 20.91 -19.65 2.78
CA CYS A 321 21.00 -21.01 3.29
C CYS A 321 22.29 -21.73 2.85
N HIS A 322 22.50 -22.93 3.40
CA HIS A 322 23.60 -23.87 3.13
C HIS A 322 24.99 -23.32 3.43
N GLN A 323 25.10 -22.30 4.28
CA GLN A 323 26.36 -21.64 4.59
C GLN A 323 27.34 -22.60 5.28
N SER A 324 28.63 -22.48 4.97
CA SER A 324 29.69 -23.19 5.70
C SER A 324 30.01 -22.51 7.02
N ARG A 325 29.86 -21.19 7.06
CA ARG A 325 30.07 -20.34 8.24
C ARG A 325 29.29 -19.04 8.10
N MET A 326 28.72 -18.58 9.19
CA MET A 326 28.03 -17.29 9.32
C MET A 326 28.98 -16.32 10.06
N LEU A 327 28.95 -15.04 9.68
CA LEU A 327 29.80 -13.97 10.24
C LEU A 327 29.03 -12.92 11.03
N VAL A 328 27.72 -13.11 11.16
CA VAL A 328 26.79 -12.21 11.86
C VAL A 328 25.94 -13.02 12.82
N GLU A 329 25.39 -12.36 13.82
CA GLU A 329 24.52 -12.93 14.85
C GLU A 329 23.13 -12.25 14.82
N THR A 330 22.13 -12.92 15.38
CA THR A 330 20.78 -12.34 15.52
C THR A 330 20.83 -11.04 16.32
N GLY A 331 20.23 -9.99 15.78
CA GLY A 331 20.24 -8.63 16.33
C GLY A 331 21.23 -7.68 15.64
N ASP A 332 22.17 -8.19 14.85
CA ASP A 332 23.14 -7.36 14.14
C ASP A 332 22.49 -6.49 13.07
N TRP A 333 22.92 -5.22 12.98
CA TRP A 333 22.67 -4.41 11.80
C TRP A 333 23.70 -4.74 10.71
N VAL A 334 23.23 -4.93 9.48
CA VAL A 334 24.08 -5.15 8.31
C VAL A 334 23.82 -4.11 7.24
N ASN A 335 24.87 -3.72 6.53
CA ASN A 335 24.77 -2.82 5.39
C ASN A 335 24.71 -3.61 4.08
N ARG A 336 24.07 -3.04 3.06
CA ARG A 336 24.09 -3.58 1.70
C ARG A 336 25.52 -3.90 1.26
N GLY A 337 25.77 -5.14 0.85
CA GLY A 337 27.06 -5.61 0.38
C GLY A 337 28.07 -6.00 1.47
N GLN A 338 27.69 -5.92 2.75
CA GLN A 338 28.50 -6.47 3.84
C GLN A 338 28.59 -7.99 3.71
N VAL A 339 29.77 -8.56 3.98
CA VAL A 339 29.96 -10.01 4.04
C VAL A 339 29.26 -10.54 5.30
N ILE A 340 28.33 -11.46 5.11
CA ILE A 340 27.51 -12.04 6.20
C ILE A 340 27.84 -13.52 6.46
N GLY A 341 28.61 -14.14 5.59
CA GLY A 341 28.98 -15.55 5.70
C GLY A 341 29.67 -16.07 4.45
N TYR A 342 29.80 -17.40 4.38
CA TYR A 342 30.46 -18.08 3.29
C TYR A 342 29.64 -19.24 2.74
N VAL A 343 29.64 -19.38 1.42
CA VAL A 343 29.01 -20.49 0.72
C VAL A 343 29.50 -21.83 1.27
N GLY A 344 28.59 -22.78 1.42
CA GLY A 344 28.87 -24.11 1.91
C GLY A 344 28.03 -25.16 1.19
N SER A 345 27.87 -26.31 1.84
CA SER A 345 27.02 -27.42 1.41
C SER A 345 26.41 -28.10 2.64
N THR A 346 26.04 -27.30 3.64
CA THR A 346 25.48 -27.79 4.92
C THR A 346 23.98 -28.04 4.80
N GLY A 347 23.43 -28.88 5.67
CA GLY A 347 22.03 -29.31 5.59
C GLY A 347 21.78 -30.23 4.39
N LEU A 348 20.56 -30.21 3.86
CA LEU A 348 20.15 -31.01 2.71
C LEU A 348 20.59 -30.35 1.41
N SER A 349 21.83 -30.62 1.02
CA SER A 349 22.45 -30.12 -0.22
C SER A 349 23.14 -31.24 -0.99
N THR A 350 23.16 -31.13 -2.33
CA THR A 350 23.87 -32.05 -3.24
C THR A 350 25.26 -31.55 -3.64
N GLY A 351 25.63 -30.33 -3.25
CA GLY A 351 26.95 -29.74 -3.52
C GLY A 351 27.02 -28.24 -3.18
N PRO A 352 28.20 -27.62 -3.27
CA PRO A 352 28.37 -26.22 -2.88
C PRO A 352 27.52 -25.23 -3.70
N HIS A 353 26.63 -24.52 -3.02
CA HIS A 353 25.80 -23.44 -3.59
C HIS A 353 25.23 -22.55 -2.49
N LEU A 354 24.80 -21.35 -2.85
CA LEU A 354 23.93 -20.52 -2.03
C LEU A 354 22.48 -20.74 -2.46
N HIS A 355 21.63 -21.17 -1.53
CA HIS A 355 20.19 -21.08 -1.70
C HIS A 355 19.71 -19.74 -1.12
N TRP A 356 19.24 -18.87 -2.01
CA TRP A 356 18.85 -17.49 -1.72
C TRP A 356 17.34 -17.32 -1.91
N GLU A 357 16.65 -16.85 -0.87
CA GLU A 357 15.23 -16.51 -0.95
C GLU A 357 15.03 -15.02 -0.67
N VAL A 358 13.98 -14.46 -1.28
CA VAL A 358 13.40 -13.16 -0.91
C VAL A 358 11.96 -13.43 -0.54
N ARG A 359 11.50 -12.90 0.58
CA ARG A 359 10.13 -13.10 1.06
C ARG A 359 9.48 -11.80 1.46
N LEU A 360 8.20 -11.68 1.15
CA LEU A 360 7.35 -10.59 1.64
C LEU A 360 6.27 -11.15 2.55
N ARG A 361 6.30 -10.72 3.81
CA ARG A 361 5.40 -11.18 4.88
C ARG A 361 5.38 -12.71 4.97
N GLY A 362 6.57 -13.30 4.86
CA GLY A 362 6.79 -14.74 4.89
C GLY A 362 6.46 -15.51 3.62
N VAL A 363 5.89 -14.87 2.59
CA VAL A 363 5.60 -15.49 1.28
C VAL A 363 6.83 -15.40 0.38
N PRO A 364 7.37 -16.52 -0.13
CA PRO A 364 8.49 -16.49 -1.07
C PRO A 364 8.12 -15.86 -2.40
N MET A 365 9.04 -15.08 -2.95
CA MET A 365 8.94 -14.51 -4.29
C MET A 365 10.23 -14.76 -5.08
N ASN A 366 10.15 -14.57 -6.40
CA ASN A 366 11.27 -14.69 -7.30
C ASN A 366 12.33 -13.61 -7.00
N PRO A 367 13.50 -13.98 -6.46
CA PRO A 367 14.51 -13.02 -6.04
C PRO A 367 15.02 -12.15 -7.19
N PHE A 368 15.15 -12.70 -8.40
CA PHE A 368 15.62 -11.94 -9.56
C PHE A 368 14.61 -10.93 -10.07
N ARG A 369 13.31 -11.24 -9.97
CA ARG A 369 12.26 -10.26 -10.30
C ARG A 369 12.20 -9.13 -9.29
N TRP A 370 12.49 -9.40 -8.02
CA TRP A 370 12.61 -8.36 -7.02
C TRP A 370 13.76 -7.39 -7.33
N LEU A 371 14.89 -7.87 -7.85
CA LEU A 371 16.01 -7.01 -8.26
C LEU A 371 15.68 -6.09 -9.44
N GLU A 372 14.68 -6.44 -10.26
CA GLU A 372 14.25 -5.63 -11.41
C GLU A 372 13.37 -4.43 -11.00
N LEU A 373 12.85 -4.43 -9.76
CA LEU A 373 12.03 -3.33 -9.27
C LEU A 373 12.89 -2.12 -8.90
N ASP A 374 12.51 -0.95 -9.41
CA ASP A 374 13.01 0.31 -8.90
C ASP A 374 12.38 0.58 -7.53
N VAL A 375 13.22 0.49 -6.50
CA VAL A 375 12.85 0.68 -5.09
C VAL A 375 13.62 1.83 -4.45
N GLU A 376 14.32 2.65 -5.25
CA GLU A 376 15.07 3.82 -4.78
C GLU A 376 14.16 5.02 -4.57
N HIS A 377 13.15 5.16 -5.43
CA HIS A 377 12.07 6.13 -5.33
C HIS A 377 10.89 5.57 -4.50
#